data_AF-A0A923AJL5-F1
#
_entry.id   AF-A0A923AJL5-F1
#
_cell.length_a   1.000
_cell.length_b   1.000
_cell.length_c   1.000
_cell.angle_alpha   90.00
_cell.angle_beta   90.00
_cell.angle_gamma   90.00
#
_symmetry.space_group_name_H-M   'P 1'
#
loop_
_entity.id
_entity.type
_entity.pdbx_description
1 polymer ?
#
loop_
_entity_poly.entity_id
_entity_poly.type
_entity_poly.pdbx_seq_one_letter_code
_entity_poly.pdbx_strand_id
1 'polypeptide(L)'
;MVAALLIDARGGRIAILDEAEDLLLGVRDERAEIEHVGSGRHLAGSVAGPEQTCAAAVACCGVTLGGAGTVAALIGSAGRGGATVRIVPAPHRYATDAIVLSRFDYGEADRILTLLTPGSGKVRAIAKGIRRPTSRVGGSLEPFAELRLALAHGRTFDVVTQVEVIHPWLRLRDDLVSFGTASYMAELADRTQEERHATESVYVLLKRGYELLDAGMAPGRVARWFEMHLAQELGIRPEVDRCVECGRLLEVDERYRWVPLLGGVLCERCPGPPNGIAGLSLEALKLLKAYQRMDVEALAALRVRPEVEMEVEGAMRAFLAYTLDRSPKSLAFLDEVRAGERARSETRT
;
A
#
# COMPACT_ATOMS: atom_id res chain seq x y z
N MET A 1 -37.67 21.76 -22.77
CA MET A 1 -37.17 20.68 -21.89
C MET A 1 -37.00 21.27 -20.51
N VAL A 2 -37.89 20.90 -19.59
CA VAL A 2 -37.85 21.32 -18.18
C VAL A 2 -37.48 20.08 -17.38
N ALA A 3 -36.26 20.01 -16.86
CA ALA A 3 -35.88 18.98 -15.91
C ALA A 3 -36.23 19.50 -14.51
N ALA A 4 -37.15 18.82 -13.82
CA ALA A 4 -37.48 19.14 -12.43
C ALA A 4 -36.58 18.33 -11.50
N LEU A 5 -35.88 19.02 -10.58
CA LEU A 5 -35.09 18.41 -9.52
C LEU A 5 -35.90 18.45 -8.23
N LEU A 6 -36.26 17.28 -7.69
CA LEU A 6 -36.92 17.17 -6.38
C LEU A 6 -35.88 16.80 -5.32
N ILE A 7 -35.80 17.61 -4.26
CA ILE A 7 -34.94 17.38 -3.10
C ILE A 7 -35.83 17.27 -1.86
N ASP A 8 -35.82 16.11 -1.20
CA ASP A 8 -36.48 15.90 0.09
C ASP A 8 -35.64 16.53 1.22
N ALA A 9 -36.27 17.42 2.00
CA ALA A 9 -35.65 18.12 3.12
C ALA A 9 -35.41 17.25 4.37
N ARG A 10 -35.76 15.96 4.38
CA ARG A 10 -35.56 15.08 5.55
C ARG A 10 -34.89 13.73 5.28
N GLY A 11 -34.23 13.54 4.15
CA GLY A 11 -33.42 12.35 3.93
C GLY A 11 -33.16 11.98 2.47
N GLY A 12 -32.08 12.54 1.91
CA GLY A 12 -31.16 11.81 1.01
C GLY A 12 -31.72 11.12 -0.23
N ARG A 13 -32.70 11.69 -0.95
CA ARG A 13 -32.99 11.25 -2.33
C ARG A 13 -33.14 12.45 -3.26
N ILE A 14 -32.46 12.36 -4.41
CA ILE A 14 -32.56 13.29 -5.53
C ILE A 14 -33.09 12.49 -6.71
N ALA A 15 -34.20 12.93 -7.31
CA ALA A 15 -34.72 12.35 -8.54
C ALA A 15 -34.63 13.39 -9.67
N ILE A 16 -34.14 12.97 -10.83
CA ILE A 16 -34.15 13.72 -12.08
C ILE A 16 -35.17 13.03 -12.98
N LEU A 17 -36.26 13.71 -13.30
CA LEU A 17 -37.28 13.22 -14.23
C LEU A 17 -36.98 13.80 -15.62
N ASP A 18 -36.77 12.90 -16.59
CA ASP A 18 -36.84 13.18 -18.03
C ASP A 18 -38.09 12.49 -18.60
N GLU A 19 -38.73 13.05 -19.63
CA GLU A 19 -40.02 12.53 -20.16
C GLU A 19 -39.89 11.25 -21.01
N ALA A 20 -38.80 10.50 -20.87
CA ALA A 20 -38.63 9.20 -21.53
C ALA A 20 -38.12 8.15 -20.52
N GLU A 21 -39.05 7.27 -20.14
CA GLU A 21 -38.96 5.95 -19.50
C GLU A 21 -37.69 5.57 -18.68
N ASP A 22 -37.99 5.11 -17.45
CA ASP A 22 -37.19 4.40 -16.45
C ASP A 22 -36.18 5.18 -15.57
N LEU A 23 -36.62 5.36 -14.32
CA LEU A 23 -35.97 6.10 -13.24
C LEU A 23 -35.44 5.13 -12.17
N LEU A 24 -34.11 4.92 -12.11
CA LEU A 24 -33.47 4.26 -10.95
C LEU A 24 -32.03 4.74 -10.77
N LEU A 25 -31.81 5.68 -9.85
CA LEU A 25 -30.51 5.92 -9.22
C LEU A 25 -30.73 6.42 -7.78
N GLY A 26 -30.65 5.50 -6.83
CA GLY A 26 -30.63 5.83 -5.40
C GLY A 26 -29.21 6.17 -4.97
N VAL A 27 -28.96 7.43 -4.62
CA VAL A 27 -27.70 7.90 -4.04
C VAL A 27 -27.92 8.11 -2.54
N ARG A 28 -27.17 7.39 -1.70
CA ARG A 28 -27.12 7.59 -0.23
C ARG A 28 -25.90 8.45 0.11
N ASP A 29 -26.13 9.52 0.89
CA ASP A 29 -25.20 10.37 1.67
C ASP A 29 -24.00 11.02 0.91
N GLU A 30 -23.54 12.25 1.15
CA GLU A 30 -23.87 13.37 2.06
C GLU A 30 -23.24 14.66 1.44
N ARG A 31 -23.97 15.78 1.49
CA ARG A 31 -23.54 17.20 1.34
C ARG A 31 -22.83 17.65 0.04
N ALA A 32 -23.53 18.47 -0.75
CA ALA A 32 -22.94 19.33 -1.78
C ALA A 32 -22.81 20.78 -1.25
N GLU A 33 -21.59 21.30 -1.13
CA GLU A 33 -21.35 22.73 -0.90
C GLU A 33 -21.14 23.44 -2.25
N ILE A 34 -21.85 24.55 -2.45
CA ILE A 34 -21.78 25.39 -3.66
C ILE A 34 -20.90 26.59 -3.33
N GLU A 35 -19.67 26.63 -3.87
CA GLU A 35 -18.80 27.81 -3.76
C GLU A 35 -19.02 28.75 -4.96
N HIS A 36 -19.33 30.02 -4.68
CA HIS A 36 -19.58 31.05 -5.68
C HIS A 36 -18.25 31.74 -6.06
N VAL A 37 -17.79 31.58 -7.30
CA VAL A 37 -16.62 32.30 -7.83
C VAL A 37 -17.12 33.43 -8.73
N GLY A 38 -17.04 34.68 -8.27
CA GLY A 38 -17.29 35.85 -9.12
C GLY A 38 -17.51 37.19 -8.40
N SER A 39 -16.41 37.90 -8.15
CA SER A 39 -16.22 39.36 -7.99
C SER A 39 -17.27 40.25 -7.29
N GLY A 40 -16.85 40.88 -6.18
CA GLY A 40 -17.15 42.29 -5.93
C GLY A 40 -17.97 42.61 -4.67
N ARG A 41 -17.31 43.36 -3.76
CA ARG A 41 -17.81 44.13 -2.60
C ARG A 41 -17.96 43.40 -1.26
N HIS A 42 -17.08 43.81 -0.35
CA HIS A 42 -17.16 43.61 1.10
C HIS A 42 -18.50 44.06 1.68
N LEU A 43 -19.08 43.24 2.55
CA LEU A 43 -19.77 43.71 3.74
C LEU A 43 -19.35 42.82 4.93
N ALA A 44 -18.77 43.46 5.94
CA ALA A 44 -18.45 42.86 7.22
C ALA A 44 -19.74 42.63 8.02
N GLY A 45 -19.82 41.50 8.72
CA GLY A 45 -20.87 41.22 9.70
C GLY A 45 -20.60 39.91 10.43
N SER A 46 -20.30 39.99 11.72
CA SER A 46 -20.20 38.82 12.61
C SER A 46 -21.58 38.55 13.22
N VAL A 47 -22.05 37.30 13.22
CA VAL A 47 -23.10 36.87 14.16
C VAL A 47 -22.82 35.44 14.60
N ALA A 48 -22.82 35.26 15.93
CA ALA A 48 -22.68 34.02 16.65
C ALA A 48 -24.06 33.37 16.88
N GLY A 49 -24.10 32.04 16.89
CA GLY A 49 -25.18 31.27 17.51
C GLY A 49 -26.35 30.88 16.59
N PRO A 50 -26.97 29.71 16.82
CA PRO A 50 -27.93 29.10 15.92
C PRO A 50 -29.33 29.71 16.11
N GLU A 51 -30.15 29.61 15.07
CA GLU A 51 -31.55 30.09 15.02
C GLU A 51 -31.73 31.59 14.77
N GLN A 52 -31.51 32.02 13.52
CA GLN A 52 -32.41 33.01 12.88
C GLN A 52 -32.19 33.06 11.37
N THR A 53 -33.27 32.77 10.64
CA THR A 53 -33.44 32.95 9.19
C THR A 53 -33.33 34.43 8.82
N CYS A 54 -32.23 34.83 8.18
CA CYS A 54 -32.15 36.10 7.46
C CYS A 54 -32.74 35.92 6.05
N ALA A 55 -33.97 36.42 5.88
CA ALA A 55 -34.57 36.66 4.57
C ALA A 55 -33.90 37.87 3.92
N ALA A 56 -33.18 37.67 2.82
CA ALA A 56 -32.81 38.76 1.91
C ALA A 56 -32.83 38.27 0.46
N ALA A 57 -33.73 38.88 -0.30
CA ALA A 57 -33.81 38.93 -1.76
C ALA A 57 -34.15 37.64 -2.53
N VAL A 58 -35.43 37.23 -2.46
CA VAL A 58 -36.09 36.50 -3.56
C VAL A 58 -37.45 37.14 -3.88
N ALA A 59 -37.46 37.81 -5.03
CA ALA A 59 -38.53 37.99 -6.03
C ALA A 59 -39.92 38.58 -5.66
N CYS A 60 -40.24 39.67 -6.39
CA CYS A 60 -41.55 39.84 -7.04
C CYS A 60 -41.87 38.60 -7.89
N CYS A 61 -42.78 37.75 -7.41
CA CYS A 61 -43.95 37.23 -8.13
C CYS A 61 -44.61 36.18 -7.24
N GLY A 62 -45.89 36.39 -6.96
CA GLY A 62 -46.64 35.59 -5.99
C GLY A 62 -46.76 34.13 -6.38
N VAL A 63 -46.44 33.27 -5.42
CA VAL A 63 -46.94 31.89 -5.35
C VAL A 63 -47.45 31.68 -3.93
N THR A 64 -48.77 31.55 -3.78
CA THR A 64 -49.43 31.17 -2.52
C THR A 64 -49.29 29.66 -2.31
N LEU A 65 -48.68 29.28 -1.19
CA LEU A 65 -48.51 27.89 -0.74
C LEU A 65 -49.78 27.37 -0.06
N GLY A 66 -50.34 26.27 -0.57
CA GLY A 66 -51.26 25.41 0.17
C GLY A 66 -50.54 24.11 0.56
N GLY A 67 -50.51 23.84 1.88
CA GLY A 67 -50.18 22.58 2.57
C GLY A 67 -49.32 21.49 1.89
N ALA A 68 -48.25 21.09 2.59
CA ALA A 68 -47.25 20.06 2.27
C ALA A 68 -46.11 20.53 1.35
N GLY A 69 -44.99 20.84 2.01
CA GLY A 69 -43.83 21.56 1.47
C GLY A 69 -43.16 20.88 0.29
N THR A 70 -43.43 21.43 -0.90
CA THR A 70 -42.67 21.19 -2.13
C THR A 70 -42.15 22.55 -2.60
N VAL A 71 -40.84 22.74 -2.62
CA VAL A 71 -40.22 23.95 -3.18
C VAL A 71 -39.83 23.65 -4.62
N ALA A 72 -40.68 24.04 -5.58
CA ALA A 72 -40.34 23.98 -7.00
C ALA A 72 -39.57 25.26 -7.39
N ALA A 73 -38.27 25.13 -7.63
CA ALA A 73 -37.48 26.22 -8.22
C ALA A 73 -37.65 26.18 -9.75
N LEU A 74 -38.47 27.10 -10.30
CA LEU A 74 -38.52 27.34 -11.73
C LEU A 74 -37.33 28.22 -12.13
N ILE A 75 -36.38 27.66 -12.88
CA ILE A 75 -35.29 28.43 -13.49
C ILE A 75 -35.87 29.14 -14.72
N GLY A 76 -36.21 30.41 -14.57
CA GLY A 76 -36.67 31.27 -15.65
C GLY A 76 -35.59 31.52 -16.69
N SER A 77 -35.92 31.32 -17.96
CA SER A 77 -35.05 31.56 -19.11
C SER A 77 -34.87 33.06 -19.38
N ALA A 78 -33.67 33.60 -19.17
CA ALA A 78 -33.25 34.86 -19.80
C ALA A 78 -31.71 34.97 -19.86
N GLY A 79 -31.18 35.11 -21.09
CA GLY A 79 -29.78 35.49 -21.33
C GLY A 79 -28.95 34.41 -22.03
N ARG A 80 -28.65 34.64 -23.31
CA ARG A 80 -27.69 33.84 -24.09
C ARG A 80 -26.27 34.09 -23.54
N GLY A 81 -25.90 33.29 -22.56
CA GLY A 81 -24.57 33.21 -21.98
C GLY A 81 -24.52 31.93 -21.18
N GLY A 82 -24.41 30.79 -21.88
CA GLY A 82 -24.40 29.48 -21.24
C GLY A 82 -23.17 29.32 -20.35
N ALA A 83 -23.31 29.65 -19.07
CA ALA A 83 -22.34 29.28 -18.06
C ALA A 83 -22.47 27.77 -17.86
N THR A 84 -21.52 27.01 -18.40
CA THR A 84 -21.39 25.59 -18.13
C THR A 84 -20.91 25.41 -16.70
N VAL A 85 -21.86 25.15 -15.79
CA VAL A 85 -21.53 24.70 -14.43
C VAL A 85 -21.01 23.28 -14.53
N ARG A 86 -19.68 23.13 -14.48
CA ARG A 86 -19.04 21.83 -14.45
C ARG A 86 -19.10 21.31 -13.01
N ILE A 87 -20.10 20.50 -12.70
CA ILE A 87 -20.16 19.74 -11.45
C ILE A 87 -19.03 18.71 -11.51
N VAL A 88 -17.93 18.98 -10.81
CA VAL A 88 -16.90 17.98 -10.56
C VAL A 88 -17.38 17.20 -9.34
N PRO A 89 -17.78 15.92 -9.47
CA PRO A 89 -18.14 15.12 -8.30
C PRO A 89 -16.96 15.16 -7.33
N ALA A 90 -17.24 15.48 -6.06
CA ALA A 90 -16.22 15.48 -5.04
C ALA A 90 -15.57 14.09 -5.03
N PRO A 91 -14.23 14.00 -5.07
CA PRO A 91 -13.57 12.71 -5.06
C PRO A 91 -13.99 11.98 -3.78
N HIS A 92 -14.51 10.77 -3.92
CA HIS A 92 -14.89 9.94 -2.79
C HIS A 92 -13.64 9.79 -1.91
N ARG A 93 -13.73 10.30 -0.67
CA ARG A 93 -12.62 10.27 0.28
C ARG A 93 -12.69 8.98 1.07
N TYR A 94 -11.54 8.40 1.35
CA TYR A 94 -11.44 7.20 2.18
C TYR A 94 -10.23 7.30 3.09
N ALA A 95 -10.30 6.64 4.24
CA ALA A 95 -9.20 6.51 5.16
C ALA A 95 -8.66 5.08 5.14
N THR A 96 -7.35 4.93 5.21
CA THR A 96 -6.70 3.61 5.29
C THR A 96 -5.37 3.73 6.02
N ASP A 97 -4.99 2.65 6.69
CA ASP A 97 -3.61 2.46 7.12
C ASP A 97 -2.77 2.04 5.89
N ALA A 98 -1.51 2.45 5.87
CA ALA A 98 -0.62 2.27 4.74
C ALA A 98 0.85 2.21 5.17
N ILE A 99 1.64 1.34 4.52
CA ILE A 99 3.10 1.37 4.60
C ILE A 99 3.64 2.02 3.33
N VAL A 100 4.54 2.98 3.47
CA VAL A 100 5.22 3.61 2.33
C VAL A 100 6.28 2.68 1.77
N LEU A 101 6.04 2.07 0.61
CA LEU A 101 7.02 1.20 -0.05
C LEU A 101 8.14 2.00 -0.73
N SER A 102 7.74 3.06 -1.44
CA SER A 102 8.69 3.96 -2.12
C SER A 102 8.09 5.35 -2.30
N ARG A 103 8.98 6.31 -2.54
CA ARG A 103 8.62 7.68 -2.91
C ARG A 103 9.52 8.18 -4.03
N PHE A 104 9.00 9.10 -4.83
CA PHE A 104 9.82 9.90 -5.73
C PHE A 104 9.32 11.34 -5.78
N ASP A 105 10.25 12.27 -5.96
CA ASP A 105 9.94 13.69 -6.09
C ASP A 105 9.28 13.93 -7.45
N TYR A 106 8.20 14.71 -7.46
CA TYR A 106 7.42 15.03 -8.65
C TYR A 106 7.27 16.54 -8.79
N GLY A 107 7.82 17.08 -9.87
CA GLY A 107 7.93 18.53 -10.07
C GLY A 107 8.69 19.20 -8.92
N GLU A 108 8.35 20.46 -8.65
CA GLU A 108 9.07 21.28 -7.67
C GLU A 108 8.62 21.04 -6.22
N ALA A 109 7.35 20.67 -6.00
CA ALA A 109 6.75 20.74 -4.68
C ALA A 109 6.13 19.42 -4.19
N ASP A 110 5.97 18.43 -5.06
CA ASP A 110 5.12 17.27 -4.79
C ASP A 110 5.95 15.99 -4.66
N ARG A 111 5.35 14.95 -4.10
CA ARG A 111 5.88 13.58 -4.12
C ARG A 111 4.81 12.62 -4.57
N ILE A 112 5.21 11.60 -5.30
CA ILE A 112 4.38 10.43 -5.58
C ILE A 112 4.86 9.28 -4.68
N LEU A 113 3.90 8.60 -4.08
CA LEU A 113 4.08 7.50 -3.14
C LEU A 113 3.53 6.22 -3.75
N THR A 114 4.23 5.12 -3.50
CA THR A 114 3.68 3.78 -3.62
C THR A 114 3.41 3.27 -2.23
N LEU A 115 2.14 2.95 -1.96
CA LEU A 115 1.62 2.59 -0.66
C LEU A 115 1.13 1.14 -0.68
N LEU A 116 1.41 0.38 0.36
CA LEU A 116 0.78 -0.91 0.62
C LEU A 116 -0.28 -0.73 1.70
N THR A 117 -1.52 -1.10 1.39
CA THR A 117 -2.68 -0.98 2.28
C THR A 117 -3.30 -2.36 2.52
N PRO A 118 -3.92 -2.61 3.68
CA PRO A 118 -4.55 -3.90 3.95
C PRO A 118 -5.80 -4.12 3.09
N GLY A 119 -6.64 -3.09 2.91
CA GLY A 119 -7.94 -3.21 2.24
C GLY A 119 -7.92 -3.01 0.72
N SER A 120 -6.97 -2.24 0.18
CA SER A 120 -6.88 -1.97 -1.26
C SER A 120 -5.59 -2.50 -1.89
N GLY A 121 -4.75 -3.21 -1.13
CA GLY A 121 -3.43 -3.62 -1.59
C GLY A 121 -2.57 -2.43 -1.99
N LYS A 122 -1.94 -2.49 -3.16
CA LYS A 122 -1.07 -1.44 -3.66
C LYS A 122 -1.85 -0.23 -4.19
N VAL A 123 -1.54 0.95 -3.66
CA VAL A 123 -2.15 2.23 -4.04
C VAL A 123 -1.05 3.23 -4.40
N ARG A 124 -1.22 3.96 -5.49
CA ARG A 124 -0.33 5.08 -5.85
C ARG A 124 -1.02 6.40 -5.50
N ALA A 125 -0.32 7.26 -4.76
CA ALA A 125 -0.86 8.52 -4.28
C ALA A 125 0.10 9.69 -4.51
N ILE A 126 -0.45 10.89 -4.72
CA ILE A 126 0.31 12.14 -4.82
C ILE A 126 0.09 12.99 -3.57
N ALA A 127 1.19 13.40 -2.95
CA ALA A 127 1.23 14.36 -1.86
C ALA A 127 1.65 15.73 -2.43
N LYS A 128 0.67 16.62 -2.59
CA LYS A 128 0.87 17.95 -3.17
C LYS A 128 1.49 18.93 -2.18
N GLY A 129 2.44 19.74 -2.63
CA GLY A 129 3.09 20.78 -1.84
C GLY A 129 3.97 20.26 -0.70
N ILE A 130 4.19 18.95 -0.62
CA ILE A 130 4.83 18.28 0.52
C ILE A 130 6.28 18.69 0.74
N ARG A 131 6.98 19.09 -0.34
CA ARG A 131 8.38 19.53 -0.34
C ARG A 131 8.53 21.04 -0.07
N ARG A 132 7.43 21.79 0.03
CA ARG A 132 7.49 23.22 0.37
C ARG A 132 7.99 23.37 1.81
N PRO A 133 8.83 24.37 2.12
CA PRO A 133 9.30 24.62 3.49
C PRO A 133 8.16 24.82 4.50
N THR A 134 6.99 25.28 4.05
CA THR A 134 5.79 25.50 4.87
C THR A 134 4.97 24.24 5.13
N SER A 135 5.35 23.09 4.55
CA SER A 135 4.62 21.83 4.68
C SER A 135 4.76 21.26 6.09
N ARG A 136 3.63 21.09 6.78
CA ARG A 136 3.58 20.47 8.12
C ARG A 136 3.76 18.95 8.10
N VAL A 137 3.60 18.32 6.95
CA VAL A 137 3.60 16.85 6.76
C VAL A 137 4.82 16.34 6.00
N GLY A 138 5.75 17.24 5.63
CA GLY A 138 6.89 16.96 4.74
C GLY A 138 7.75 15.76 5.13
N GLY A 139 8.05 15.64 6.43
CA GLY A 139 8.88 14.55 6.98
C GLY A 139 8.12 13.28 7.35
N SER A 140 6.78 13.29 7.29
CA SER A 140 5.96 12.15 7.71
C SER A 140 5.84 11.07 6.63
N LEU A 141 6.06 11.44 5.36
CA LEU A 141 5.90 10.58 4.18
C LEU A 141 7.24 10.02 3.69
N GLU A 142 7.97 9.35 4.59
CA GLU A 142 9.23 8.68 4.29
C GLU A 142 9.03 7.16 4.09
N PRO A 143 9.86 6.50 3.27
CA PRO A 143 9.81 5.05 3.09
C PRO A 143 9.81 4.28 4.42
N PHE A 144 9.13 3.14 4.45
CA PHE A 144 8.92 2.22 5.58
C PHE A 144 7.96 2.71 6.66
N ALA A 145 7.65 4.00 6.72
CA ALA A 145 6.71 4.50 7.72
C ALA A 145 5.32 3.87 7.54
N GLU A 146 4.73 3.45 8.65
CA GLU A 146 3.33 3.05 8.74
C GLU A 146 2.51 4.29 9.12
N LEU A 147 1.49 4.57 8.31
CA LEU A 147 0.74 5.81 8.32
C LEU A 147 -0.75 5.53 8.28
N ARG A 148 -1.53 6.39 8.92
CA ARG A 148 -2.96 6.53 8.66
C ARG A 148 -3.17 7.69 7.69
N LEU A 149 -3.77 7.40 6.55
CA LEU A 149 -3.94 8.36 5.45
C LEU A 149 -5.40 8.62 5.18
N ALA A 150 -5.76 9.88 4.96
CA ALA A 150 -6.99 10.23 4.27
C ALA A 150 -6.67 10.54 2.81
N LEU A 151 -7.27 9.77 1.90
CA LEU A 151 -7.03 9.83 0.46
C LEU A 151 -8.31 10.25 -0.26
N ALA A 152 -8.15 11.04 -1.32
CA ALA A 152 -9.21 11.39 -2.25
C ALA A 152 -8.95 10.66 -3.58
N HIS A 153 -9.93 9.92 -4.10
CA HIS A 153 -9.77 9.22 -5.36
C HIS A 153 -9.40 10.18 -6.50
N GLY A 154 -8.32 9.88 -7.21
CA GLY A 154 -7.90 10.63 -8.38
C GLY A 154 -7.97 9.79 -9.65
N ARG A 155 -7.68 10.43 -10.79
CA ARG A 155 -7.72 9.76 -12.11
C ARG A 155 -6.57 8.76 -12.30
N THR A 156 -5.39 9.10 -11.80
CA THR A 156 -4.16 8.31 -11.96
C THR A 156 -3.51 8.04 -10.61
N PHE A 157 -3.47 9.08 -9.76
CA PHE A 157 -3.00 9.00 -8.39
C PHE A 157 -4.10 9.46 -7.46
N ASP A 158 -4.33 8.72 -6.38
CA ASP A 158 -5.14 9.24 -5.28
C ASP A 158 -4.40 10.42 -4.64
N VAL A 159 -5.12 11.39 -4.10
CA VAL A 159 -4.52 12.60 -3.53
C VAL A 159 -4.47 12.47 -2.02
N VAL A 160 -3.29 12.61 -1.44
CA VAL A 160 -3.11 12.64 0.01
C VAL A 160 -3.69 13.95 0.55
N THR A 161 -4.65 13.83 1.47
CA THR A 161 -5.31 14.99 2.09
C THR A 161 -4.94 15.16 3.57
N GLN A 162 -4.69 14.05 4.27
CA GLN A 162 -4.25 14.04 5.67
C GLN A 162 -3.29 12.87 5.90
N VAL A 163 -2.35 13.07 6.82
CA VAL A 163 -1.36 12.08 7.23
C VAL A 163 -1.26 12.08 8.75
N GLU A 164 -1.31 10.90 9.35
CA GLU A 164 -0.94 10.64 10.74
C GLU A 164 0.09 9.51 10.75
N VAL A 165 1.18 9.68 11.49
CA VAL A 165 2.23 8.66 11.60
C VAL A 165 1.82 7.67 12.68
N ILE A 166 1.62 6.41 12.31
CA ILE A 166 1.39 5.31 13.25
C ILE A 166 2.73 4.84 13.80
N HIS A 167 3.65 4.47 12.90
CA HIS A 167 4.96 3.97 13.27
C HIS A 167 6.05 4.43 12.28
N PRO A 168 7.07 5.18 12.73
CA PRO A 168 8.12 5.68 11.85
C PRO A 168 9.24 4.65 11.55
N TRP A 169 9.39 3.61 12.39
CA TRP A 169 10.46 2.59 12.30
C TRP A 169 11.85 3.22 12.15
N LEU A 170 12.25 4.05 13.12
CA LEU A 170 13.46 4.87 12.98
C LEU A 170 14.73 4.02 12.88
N ARG A 171 14.80 2.88 13.59
CA ARG A 171 16.01 2.05 13.65
C ARG A 171 16.35 1.37 12.32
N LEU A 172 15.36 1.23 11.43
CA LEU A 172 15.60 0.75 10.06
C LEU A 172 16.53 1.70 9.28
N ARG A 173 16.65 2.97 9.70
CA ARG A 173 17.49 3.97 9.03
C ARG A 173 18.83 4.21 9.73
N ASP A 174 19.01 3.68 10.94
CA ASP A 174 20.22 3.86 11.73
C ASP A 174 21.37 2.97 11.24
N ASP A 175 21.04 1.84 10.62
CA ASP A 175 21.98 0.85 10.10
C ASP A 175 21.75 0.60 8.60
N LEU A 176 22.84 0.60 7.83
CA LEU A 176 22.77 0.51 6.38
C LEU A 176 22.30 -0.87 5.90
N VAL A 177 22.65 -1.94 6.61
CA VAL A 177 22.16 -3.31 6.31
C VAL A 177 20.67 -3.43 6.60
N SER A 178 20.21 -2.87 7.71
CA SER A 178 18.80 -2.83 8.10
C SER A 178 17.99 -2.02 7.08
N PHE A 179 18.50 -0.86 6.65
CA PHE A 179 17.89 -0.05 5.59
C PHE A 179 17.80 -0.81 4.27
N GLY A 180 18.90 -1.47 3.86
CA GLY A 180 18.93 -2.27 2.64
C GLY A 180 17.98 -3.46 2.70
N THR A 181 17.85 -4.09 3.86
CA THR A 181 16.92 -5.21 4.08
C THR A 181 15.47 -4.74 4.08
N ALA A 182 15.15 -3.60 4.69
CA ALA A 182 13.82 -3.01 4.65
C ALA A 182 13.41 -2.62 3.22
N SER A 183 14.36 -2.05 2.45
CA SER A 183 14.20 -1.74 1.03
C SER A 183 13.95 -3.00 0.20
N TYR A 184 14.69 -4.07 0.49
CA TYR A 184 14.52 -5.37 -0.15
C TYR A 184 13.12 -5.96 0.07
N MET A 185 12.65 -5.98 1.32
CA MET A 185 11.31 -6.46 1.64
C MET A 185 10.22 -5.57 1.01
N ALA A 186 10.41 -4.24 0.99
CA ALA A 186 9.48 -3.30 0.35
C ALA A 186 9.36 -3.58 -1.16
N GLU A 187 10.48 -3.82 -1.85
CA GLU A 187 10.49 -4.10 -3.27
C GLU A 187 9.86 -5.46 -3.59
N LEU A 188 10.11 -6.48 -2.78
CA LEU A 188 9.42 -7.77 -2.91
C LEU A 188 7.91 -7.62 -2.75
N ALA A 189 7.46 -6.87 -1.73
CA ALA A 189 6.04 -6.58 -1.54
C ALA A 189 5.45 -5.80 -2.72
N ASP A 190 6.13 -4.77 -3.24
CA ASP A 190 5.67 -4.01 -4.41
C ASP A 190 5.50 -4.90 -5.65
N ARG A 191 6.49 -5.76 -5.93
CA ARG A 191 6.51 -6.60 -7.14
C ARG A 191 5.49 -7.71 -7.13
N THR A 192 5.13 -8.21 -5.95
CA THR A 192 4.22 -9.34 -5.79
C THR A 192 2.76 -8.92 -5.64
N GLN A 193 2.51 -7.61 -5.52
CA GLN A 193 1.18 -7.06 -5.34
C GLN A 193 0.72 -6.30 -6.59
N GLU A 194 -0.50 -6.61 -7.02
CA GLU A 194 -1.20 -5.85 -8.06
C GLU A 194 -1.81 -4.57 -7.48
N GLU A 195 -1.96 -3.54 -8.31
CA GLU A 195 -2.63 -2.31 -7.89
C GLU A 195 -4.11 -2.58 -7.61
N ARG A 196 -4.61 -2.06 -6.48
CA ARG A 196 -6.01 -2.16 -6.06
C ARG A 196 -6.52 -3.58 -5.83
N HIS A 197 -5.64 -4.56 -5.61
CA HIS A 197 -5.99 -5.91 -5.20
C HIS A 197 -5.76 -6.11 -3.71
N ALA A 198 -6.83 -6.32 -2.93
CA ALA A 198 -6.73 -6.46 -1.49
C ALA A 198 -5.90 -7.69 -1.09
N THR A 199 -4.80 -7.45 -0.37
CA THR A 199 -3.95 -8.51 0.18
C THR A 199 -3.47 -8.08 1.56
N GLU A 200 -4.33 -8.29 2.55
CA GLU A 200 -4.04 -7.97 3.94
C GLU A 200 -2.81 -8.75 4.47
N SER A 201 -2.62 -10.00 4.02
CA SER A 201 -1.55 -10.85 4.53
C SER A 201 -0.15 -10.33 4.22
N VAL A 202 0.08 -9.78 3.02
CA VAL A 202 1.38 -9.19 2.66
C VAL A 202 1.63 -7.88 3.40
N TYR A 203 0.58 -7.10 3.67
CA TYR A 203 0.68 -5.92 4.53
C TYR A 203 1.11 -6.30 5.96
N VAL A 204 0.44 -7.28 6.57
CA VAL A 204 0.77 -7.80 7.91
C VAL A 204 2.17 -8.39 7.94
N LEU A 205 2.56 -9.13 6.90
CA LEU A 205 3.87 -9.74 6.78
C LEU A 205 4.99 -8.68 6.70
N LEU A 206 4.81 -7.64 5.88
CA LEU A 206 5.79 -6.55 5.75
C LEU A 206 5.91 -5.76 7.05
N LYS A 207 4.77 -5.44 7.68
CA LYS A 207 4.74 -4.79 9.00
C LYS A 207 5.53 -5.60 10.02
N ARG A 208 5.29 -6.91 10.10
CA ARG A 208 6.02 -7.80 11.01
C ARG A 208 7.51 -7.86 10.68
N GLY A 209 7.89 -7.87 9.40
CA GLY A 209 9.31 -7.78 9.00
C GLY A 209 10.00 -6.51 9.51
N TYR A 210 9.32 -5.36 9.46
CA TYR A 210 9.84 -4.10 10.00
C TYR A 210 9.90 -4.10 11.53
N GLU A 211 8.92 -4.67 12.22
CA GLU A 211 8.95 -4.91 13.66
C GLU A 211 10.21 -5.66 14.09
N LEU A 212 10.57 -6.71 13.36
CA LEU A 212 11.72 -7.55 13.69
C LEU A 212 13.05 -6.84 13.46
N LEU A 213 13.16 -6.07 12.36
CA LEU A 213 14.34 -5.24 12.12
C LEU A 213 14.49 -4.17 13.20
N ASP A 214 13.41 -3.48 13.57
CA ASP A 214 13.44 -2.42 14.57
C ASP A 214 13.71 -2.97 15.98
N ALA A 215 13.26 -4.19 16.27
CA ALA A 215 13.63 -4.93 17.48
C ALA A 215 15.11 -5.36 17.52
N GLY A 216 15.84 -5.27 16.39
CA GLY A 216 17.26 -5.60 16.29
C GLY A 216 17.56 -7.05 15.94
N MET A 217 16.59 -7.78 15.38
CA MET A 217 16.86 -9.12 14.83
C MET A 217 17.81 -9.02 13.64
N ALA A 218 18.73 -9.98 13.52
CA ALA A 218 19.73 -9.99 12.46
C ALA A 218 19.08 -9.83 11.07
N PRO A 219 19.45 -8.81 10.25
CA PRO A 219 18.76 -8.52 9.00
C PRO A 219 18.74 -9.68 8.00
N GLY A 220 19.80 -10.50 7.96
CA GLY A 220 19.84 -11.72 7.13
C GLY A 220 18.72 -12.70 7.48
N ARG A 221 18.44 -12.91 8.78
CA ARG A 221 17.36 -13.80 9.23
C ARG A 221 15.98 -13.23 8.97
N VAL A 222 15.79 -11.93 9.19
CA VAL A 222 14.52 -11.27 8.88
C VAL A 222 14.22 -11.36 7.39
N ALA A 223 15.22 -11.15 6.53
CA ALA A 223 15.08 -11.31 5.09
C ALA A 223 14.64 -12.74 4.72
N ARG A 224 15.33 -13.79 5.21
CA ARG A 224 14.97 -15.18 4.90
C ARG A 224 13.58 -15.56 5.42
N TRP A 225 13.25 -15.11 6.63
CA TRP A 225 11.93 -15.30 7.22
C TRP A 225 10.85 -14.67 6.34
N PHE A 226 11.03 -13.40 5.96
CA PHE A 226 10.09 -12.66 5.12
C PHE A 226 9.91 -13.34 3.75
N GLU A 227 10.99 -13.73 3.09
CA GLU A 227 10.93 -14.43 1.80
C GLU A 227 10.18 -15.76 1.86
N MET A 228 10.43 -16.57 2.90
CA MET A 228 9.76 -17.86 3.07
C MET A 228 8.26 -17.68 3.27
N HIS A 229 7.87 -16.69 4.09
CA HIS A 229 6.47 -16.40 4.36
C HIS A 229 5.80 -15.72 3.17
N LEU A 230 6.51 -14.86 2.43
CA LEU A 230 5.99 -14.27 1.20
C LEU A 230 5.73 -15.35 0.15
N ALA A 231 6.65 -16.30 -0.01
CA ALA A 231 6.44 -17.46 -0.90
C ALA A 231 5.22 -18.28 -0.47
N GLN A 232 4.96 -18.40 0.84
CA GLN A 232 3.75 -19.04 1.36
C GLN A 232 2.48 -18.26 1.02
N GLU A 233 2.46 -16.93 1.22
CA GLU A 233 1.32 -16.08 0.87
C GLU A 233 1.01 -16.12 -0.63
N LEU A 234 2.03 -16.31 -1.46
CA LEU A 234 1.90 -16.47 -2.90
C LEU A 234 1.56 -17.89 -3.36
N GLY A 235 1.43 -18.86 -2.44
CA GLY A 235 1.12 -20.26 -2.75
C GLY A 235 2.26 -21.03 -3.43
N ILE A 236 3.47 -20.51 -3.37
CA ILE A 236 4.69 -21.04 -4.02
C ILE A 236 5.75 -21.41 -2.98
N ARG A 237 5.35 -21.78 -1.75
CA ARG A 237 6.31 -22.14 -0.70
C ARG A 237 7.17 -23.33 -1.15
N PRO A 238 8.50 -23.30 -0.96
CA PRO A 238 9.34 -24.42 -1.36
C PRO A 238 9.09 -25.67 -0.51
N GLU A 239 9.12 -26.84 -1.16
CA GLU A 239 9.00 -28.14 -0.50
C GLU A 239 10.36 -28.58 0.07
N VAL A 240 10.41 -28.77 1.39
CA VAL A 240 11.63 -29.05 2.15
C VAL A 240 11.51 -30.30 3.01
N ASP A 241 10.34 -30.94 3.06
CA ASP A 241 10.13 -32.18 3.79
C ASP A 241 10.19 -33.42 2.92
N ARG A 242 9.76 -33.27 1.67
CA ARG A 242 9.69 -34.36 0.69
C ARG A 242 10.54 -34.04 -0.53
N CYS A 243 11.00 -35.10 -1.18
CA CYS A 243 11.59 -34.98 -2.51
C CYS A 243 10.52 -34.50 -3.50
N VAL A 244 10.79 -33.40 -4.21
CA VAL A 244 9.85 -32.82 -5.19
C VAL A 244 9.58 -33.72 -6.39
N GLU A 245 10.38 -34.76 -6.62
CA GLU A 245 10.21 -35.68 -7.75
C GLU A 245 9.53 -37.00 -7.36
N CYS A 246 9.95 -37.65 -6.26
CA CYS A 246 9.39 -38.94 -5.84
C CYS A 246 8.47 -38.89 -4.61
N GLY A 247 8.33 -37.74 -3.95
CA GLY A 247 7.43 -37.54 -2.80
C GLY A 247 7.88 -38.21 -1.48
N ARG A 248 9.03 -38.90 -1.47
CA ARG A 248 9.58 -39.52 -0.25
C ARG A 248 9.99 -38.44 0.75
N LEU A 249 9.81 -38.72 2.03
CA LEU A 249 10.39 -37.92 3.12
C LEU A 249 11.92 -37.90 3.00
N LEU A 250 12.50 -36.72 3.23
CA LEU A 250 13.95 -36.52 3.22
C LEU A 250 14.54 -36.99 4.56
N GLU A 251 15.39 -38.02 4.50
CA GLU A 251 16.02 -38.66 5.67
C GLU A 251 17.33 -37.96 6.03
N VAL A 252 17.77 -38.02 7.29
CA VAL A 252 18.88 -37.19 7.83
C VAL A 252 20.27 -37.52 7.26
N ASP A 253 20.46 -38.71 6.70
CA ASP A 253 21.77 -39.25 6.30
C ASP A 253 21.98 -39.37 4.77
N GLU A 254 21.18 -38.66 3.98
CA GLU A 254 21.33 -38.62 2.52
C GLU A 254 21.85 -37.26 2.01
N ARG A 255 22.30 -37.23 0.76
CA ARG A 255 22.64 -35.96 0.10
C ARG A 255 21.40 -35.27 -0.43
N TYR A 256 21.27 -33.98 -0.14
CA TYR A 256 20.18 -33.15 -0.65
C TYR A 256 20.65 -32.23 -1.77
N ARG A 257 19.73 -31.96 -2.68
CA ARG A 257 19.95 -31.05 -3.81
C ARG A 257 18.83 -30.02 -3.85
N TRP A 258 19.16 -28.75 -3.82
CA TRP A 258 18.22 -27.64 -3.97
C TRP A 258 17.95 -27.38 -5.45
N VAL A 259 16.68 -27.41 -5.85
CA VAL A 259 16.24 -27.24 -7.24
C VAL A 259 15.10 -26.23 -7.31
N PRO A 260 15.42 -24.93 -7.45
CA PRO A 260 14.43 -23.86 -7.61
C PRO A 260 13.36 -24.14 -8.65
N LEU A 261 13.77 -24.67 -9.81
CA LEU A 261 12.92 -25.01 -10.95
C LEU A 261 11.77 -25.96 -10.58
N LEU A 262 12.03 -26.89 -9.66
CA LEU A 262 11.07 -27.89 -9.21
C LEU A 262 10.40 -27.52 -7.89
N GLY A 263 10.67 -26.32 -7.37
CA GLY A 263 10.02 -25.80 -6.18
C GLY A 263 10.53 -26.37 -4.86
N GLY A 264 11.75 -26.92 -4.78
CA GLY A 264 12.23 -27.45 -3.50
C GLY A 264 13.44 -28.37 -3.58
N VAL A 265 13.43 -29.40 -2.74
CA VAL A 265 14.57 -30.29 -2.51
C VAL A 265 14.40 -31.63 -3.23
N LEU A 266 15.47 -32.12 -3.84
CA LEU A 266 15.59 -33.49 -4.34
C LEU A 266 16.38 -34.36 -3.37
N CYS A 267 15.93 -35.60 -3.21
CA CYS A 267 16.71 -36.65 -2.54
C CYS A 267 17.84 -37.14 -3.46
N GLU A 268 18.77 -37.90 -2.89
CA GLU A 268 19.94 -38.35 -3.63
C GLU A 268 19.59 -39.28 -4.81
N ARG A 269 18.47 -40.01 -4.72
CA ARG A 269 18.05 -41.06 -5.67
C ARG A 269 17.38 -40.52 -6.94
N CYS A 270 16.84 -39.31 -6.89
CA CYS A 270 16.15 -38.70 -8.03
C CYS A 270 17.15 -37.93 -8.89
N PRO A 271 17.27 -38.21 -10.21
CA PRO A 271 18.31 -37.61 -11.04
C PRO A 271 18.18 -36.08 -11.12
N GLY A 272 16.95 -35.55 -11.10
CA GLY A 272 16.70 -34.14 -11.25
C GLY A 272 17.00 -33.61 -12.66
N PRO A 273 16.86 -32.29 -12.87
CA PRO A 273 17.15 -31.65 -14.14
C PRO A 273 18.66 -31.59 -14.41
N PRO A 274 19.10 -31.47 -15.68
CA PRO A 274 20.53 -31.46 -16.02
C PRO A 274 21.29 -30.22 -15.51
N ASN A 275 20.60 -29.12 -15.22
CA ASN A 275 21.17 -27.83 -14.80
C ASN A 275 20.36 -27.23 -13.64
N GLY A 276 20.93 -26.25 -12.94
CA GLY A 276 20.21 -25.50 -11.90
C GLY A 276 20.05 -26.26 -10.58
N ILE A 277 20.92 -27.25 -10.34
CA ILE A 277 20.97 -27.99 -9.09
C ILE A 277 22.14 -27.49 -8.24
N ALA A 278 21.87 -27.12 -6.99
CA ALA A 278 22.88 -26.85 -5.98
C ALA A 278 22.87 -27.94 -4.90
N GLY A 279 24.03 -28.25 -4.32
CA GLY A 279 24.07 -29.06 -3.10
C GLY A 279 23.37 -28.32 -1.95
N LEU A 280 22.75 -29.07 -1.05
CA LEU A 280 22.15 -28.52 0.17
C LEU A 280 22.60 -29.37 1.37
N SER A 281 23.20 -28.73 2.38
CA SER A 281 23.61 -29.39 3.61
C SER A 281 22.40 -29.74 4.49
N LEU A 282 22.59 -30.71 5.40
CA LEU A 282 21.58 -31.05 6.39
C LEU A 282 21.23 -29.86 7.29
N GLU A 283 22.22 -29.05 7.67
CA GLU A 283 22.02 -27.87 8.51
C GLU A 283 21.18 -26.82 7.77
N ALA A 284 21.45 -26.59 6.48
CA ALA A 284 20.66 -25.69 5.65
C ALA A 284 19.23 -26.20 5.44
N LEU A 285 19.04 -27.50 5.21
CA LEU A 285 17.72 -28.12 5.13
C LEU A 285 16.92 -27.92 6.44
N LYS A 286 17.57 -28.13 7.59
CA LYS A 286 16.97 -27.90 8.92
C LYS A 286 16.59 -26.43 9.11
N LEU A 287 17.43 -25.50 8.68
CA LEU A 287 17.16 -24.07 8.80
C LEU A 287 16.01 -23.62 7.87
N LEU A 288 15.94 -24.14 6.64
CA LEU A 288 14.79 -23.91 5.76
C LEU A 288 13.48 -24.42 6.40
N LYS A 289 13.50 -25.62 6.98
CA LYS A 289 12.36 -26.16 7.75
C LYS A 289 12.01 -25.29 8.96
N ALA A 290 13.02 -24.75 9.65
CA ALA A 290 12.82 -23.84 10.78
C ALA A 290 12.07 -22.58 10.34
N TYR A 291 12.47 -21.94 9.24
CA TYR A 291 11.77 -20.78 8.70
C TYR A 291 10.31 -21.04 8.33
N GLN A 292 9.91 -22.30 8.07
CA GLN A 292 8.51 -22.66 7.77
C GLN A 292 7.67 -22.98 9.00
N ARG A 293 8.28 -23.30 10.14
CA ARG A 293 7.59 -23.96 11.26
C ARG A 293 7.76 -23.28 12.61
N MET A 294 8.88 -22.60 12.80
CA MET A 294 9.21 -21.97 14.07
C MET A 294 8.61 -20.57 14.12
N ASP A 295 8.18 -20.17 15.32
CA ASP A 295 7.88 -18.76 15.59
C ASP A 295 9.16 -17.90 15.54
N VAL A 296 8.97 -16.59 15.53
CA VAL A 296 10.07 -15.66 15.30
C VAL A 296 11.01 -15.62 16.50
N GLU A 297 10.48 -15.74 17.70
CA GLU A 297 11.21 -15.73 18.95
C GLU A 297 12.18 -16.92 19.00
N ALA A 298 11.73 -18.12 18.61
CA ALA A 298 12.57 -19.30 18.52
C ALA A 298 13.60 -19.18 17.38
N LEU A 299 13.22 -18.62 16.22
CA LEU A 299 14.16 -18.35 15.12
C LEU A 299 15.27 -17.36 15.52
N ALA A 300 14.95 -16.34 16.31
CA ALA A 300 15.91 -15.39 16.83
C ALA A 300 16.91 -16.05 17.79
N ALA A 301 16.46 -17.01 18.59
CA ALA A 301 17.29 -17.72 19.55
C ALA A 301 18.25 -18.76 18.93
N LEU A 302 18.03 -19.17 17.67
CA LEU A 302 18.86 -20.18 17.02
C LEU A 302 20.32 -19.71 16.92
N ARG A 303 21.25 -20.61 17.22
CA ARG A 303 22.67 -20.43 16.89
C ARG A 303 22.94 -21.19 15.60
N VAL A 304 23.21 -20.42 14.55
CA VAL A 304 23.44 -20.93 13.20
C VAL A 304 24.82 -20.48 12.79
N ARG A 305 25.58 -21.38 12.16
CA ARG A 305 26.90 -21.03 11.62
C ARG A 305 26.74 -20.09 10.41
N PRO A 306 27.63 -19.09 10.23
CA PRO A 306 27.55 -18.17 9.10
C PRO A 306 27.52 -18.87 7.74
N GLU A 307 28.25 -19.99 7.60
CA GLU A 307 28.26 -20.79 6.36
C GLU A 307 26.87 -21.32 6.00
N VAL A 308 26.08 -21.74 6.99
CA VAL A 308 24.72 -22.27 6.80
C VAL A 308 23.75 -21.13 6.48
N GLU A 309 23.90 -19.96 7.12
CA GLU A 309 23.10 -18.78 6.77
C GLU A 309 23.35 -18.33 5.33
N MET A 310 24.60 -18.32 4.88
CA MET A 310 24.97 -18.00 3.49
C MET A 310 24.42 -19.02 2.49
N GLU A 311 24.48 -20.31 2.82
CA GLU A 311 23.93 -21.38 1.98
C GLU A 311 22.40 -21.21 1.80
N VAL A 312 21.66 -20.98 2.88
CA VAL A 312 20.21 -20.73 2.82
C VAL A 312 19.88 -19.41 2.12
N GLU A 313 20.70 -18.37 2.30
CA GLU A 313 20.58 -17.12 1.54
C GLU A 313 20.70 -17.35 0.04
N GLY A 314 21.74 -18.06 -0.41
CA GLY A 314 21.91 -18.41 -1.82
C GLY A 314 20.73 -19.23 -2.36
N ALA A 315 20.28 -20.24 -1.61
CA ALA A 315 19.18 -21.11 -2.00
C ALA A 315 17.87 -20.32 -2.19
N MET A 316 17.48 -19.51 -1.21
CA MET A 316 16.22 -18.74 -1.27
C MET A 316 16.26 -17.61 -2.30
N ARG A 317 17.41 -16.93 -2.48
CA ARG A 317 17.57 -15.94 -3.56
C ARG A 317 17.39 -16.57 -4.94
N ALA A 318 18.00 -17.74 -5.18
CA ALA A 318 17.85 -18.46 -6.44
C ALA A 318 16.39 -18.90 -6.65
N PHE A 319 15.71 -19.34 -5.59
CA PHE A 319 14.31 -19.71 -5.61
C PHE A 319 13.38 -18.56 -5.98
N LEU A 320 13.52 -17.40 -5.33
CA LEU A 320 12.71 -16.23 -5.63
C LEU A 320 13.03 -15.63 -7.00
N ALA A 321 14.30 -15.60 -7.40
CA ALA A 321 14.69 -15.11 -8.72
C ALA A 321 14.05 -15.95 -9.84
N TYR A 322 13.99 -17.27 -9.65
CA TYR A 322 13.32 -18.18 -10.57
C TYR A 322 11.80 -17.96 -10.57
N THR A 323 11.18 -17.91 -9.39
CA THR A 323 9.71 -17.93 -9.29
C THR A 323 9.07 -16.57 -9.59
N LEU A 324 9.77 -15.46 -9.33
CA LEU A 324 9.30 -14.11 -9.61
C LEU A 324 9.75 -13.58 -10.98
N ASP A 325 10.43 -14.41 -11.78
CA ASP A 325 10.98 -14.14 -13.13
C ASP A 325 11.87 -12.89 -13.25
N ARG A 326 12.21 -12.23 -12.11
CA ARG A 326 13.00 -10.99 -12.05
C ARG A 326 13.68 -10.82 -10.69
N SER A 327 14.98 -10.56 -10.69
CA SER A 327 15.73 -10.23 -9.45
C SER A 327 15.39 -8.82 -8.92
N PRO A 328 15.21 -8.63 -7.60
CA PRO A 328 15.04 -7.31 -6.97
C PRO A 328 16.24 -6.38 -7.21
N LYS A 329 16.00 -5.10 -7.53
CA LYS A 329 17.08 -4.12 -7.77
C LYS A 329 17.81 -3.78 -6.47
N SER A 330 17.06 -3.69 -5.38
CA SER A 330 17.55 -3.53 -4.00
C SER A 330 18.52 -4.61 -3.57
N LEU A 331 18.48 -5.79 -4.21
CA LEU A 331 19.40 -6.89 -3.90
C LEU A 331 20.85 -6.52 -4.23
N ALA A 332 21.08 -5.90 -5.39
CA ALA A 332 22.40 -5.44 -5.79
C ALA A 332 22.96 -4.39 -4.82
N PHE A 333 22.11 -3.45 -4.39
CA PHE A 333 22.46 -2.46 -3.37
C PHE A 333 22.80 -3.12 -2.02
N LEU A 334 21.97 -4.06 -1.55
CA LEU A 334 22.21 -4.76 -0.28
C LEU A 334 23.53 -5.55 -0.30
N ASP A 335 23.85 -6.18 -1.43
CA ASP A 335 25.10 -6.93 -1.61
C ASP A 335 26.32 -6.01 -1.57
N GLU A 336 26.25 -4.85 -2.23
CA GLU A 336 27.30 -3.82 -2.20
C GLU A 336 27.54 -3.28 -0.79
N VAL A 337 26.46 -2.97 -0.07
CA VAL A 337 26.50 -2.53 1.34
C VAL A 337 27.21 -3.57 2.21
N ARG A 338 26.77 -4.83 2.15
CA ARG A 338 27.34 -5.92 2.95
C ARG A 338 28.78 -6.23 2.57
N ALA A 339 29.17 -6.09 1.30
CA ALA A 339 30.55 -6.22 0.87
C ALA A 339 31.44 -5.11 1.44
N GLY A 340 30.95 -3.85 1.40
CA GLY A 340 31.66 -2.71 1.96
C GLY A 340 31.85 -2.79 3.48
N GLU A 341 30.88 -3.32 4.22
CA GLU A 341 31.01 -3.54 5.66
C GLU A 341 32.01 -4.63 6.01
N ARG A 342 32.01 -5.76 5.31
CA ARG A 342 33.00 -6.83 5.49
C ARG A 342 34.43 -6.31 5.29
N ALA A 343 34.66 -5.56 4.20
CA ALA A 343 35.97 -4.94 3.94
C ALA A 343 36.40 -3.94 5.05
N ARG A 344 35.45 -3.16 5.59
CA ARG A 344 35.72 -2.24 6.72
C ARG A 344 36.04 -2.97 8.03
N SER A 345 35.41 -4.12 8.28
CA SER A 345 35.71 -4.93 9.47
C SER A 345 37.08 -5.61 9.39
N GLU A 346 37.49 -6.07 8.21
CA GLU A 346 38.80 -6.70 7.98
C GLU A 346 39.95 -5.70 8.08
N THR A 347 39.74 -4.45 7.68
CA THR A 347 40.76 -3.38 7.78
C THR A 347 40.97 -2.87 9.22
N ARG A 348 40.03 -3.16 10.13
CA ARG A 348 40.07 -2.72 11.53
C ARG A 348 40.70 -3.74 12.49
N THR A 349 40.99 -4.93 12.01
CA THR A 349 41.57 -6.05 12.79
C THR A 349 43.07 -6.13 12.52
#